data_AF-V9ID42-F1
#
_entry.id   AF-V9ID42-F1
#
_cell.length_a   1.000
_cell.length_b   1.000
_cell.length_c   1.000
_cell.angle_alpha   90.00
_cell.angle_beta   90.00
_cell.angle_gamma   90.00
#
_symmetry.space_group_name_H-M   'P 1'
#
loop_
_entity.id
_entity.type
_entity.pdbx_description
1 polymer ?
#
loop_
_entity_poly.entity_id
_entity_poly.type
_entity_poly.pdbx_seq_one_letter_code
_entity_poly.pdbx_strand_id
1 'polypeptide(L)'
;MQQDAHEFLNFLINHINEIILAERSQSKPAGGKCGAGDAGSPPEPTWVHEIFQGILTSETRCLNCETVSSKDEDFFDLQVDVDQNTSITHCLRCFSNTETLCSDNKFKCDHCSSYQEAQVFL
;
A
#
# COMPACT_ATOMS: atom_id res chain seq x y z
N MET A 1 30.68 3.36 -6.50
CA MET A 1 29.53 2.87 -7.29
C MET A 1 28.36 3.79 -6.96
N GLN A 2 27.69 4.38 -7.94
CA GLN A 2 26.49 5.19 -7.70
C GLN A 2 25.29 4.23 -7.51
N GLN A 3 24.36 4.58 -6.63
CA GLN A 3 23.19 3.77 -6.28
C GLN A 3 21.93 4.63 -6.32
N ASP A 4 20.78 4.00 -6.48
CA ASP A 4 19.48 4.67 -6.41
C ASP A 4 19.15 5.02 -4.94
N ALA A 5 18.80 6.27 -4.69
CA ALA A 5 18.45 6.74 -3.35
C ALA A 5 17.08 6.22 -2.89
N HIS A 6 16.15 5.97 -3.80
CA HIS A 6 14.82 5.40 -3.48
C HIS A 6 14.94 3.96 -3.01
N GLU A 7 15.73 3.15 -3.70
CA GLU A 7 16.02 1.77 -3.29
C GLU A 7 16.71 1.75 -1.92
N PHE A 8 17.67 2.65 -1.70
CA PHE A 8 18.34 2.77 -0.41
C PHE A 8 17.39 3.19 0.73
N LEU A 9 16.46 4.12 0.48
CA LEU A 9 15.45 4.53 1.46
C LEU A 9 14.58 3.35 1.88
N ASN A 10 14.08 2.59 0.91
CA ASN A 10 13.26 1.40 1.17
C ASN A 10 14.00 0.34 1.98
N PHE A 11 15.26 0.08 1.64
CA PHE A 11 16.11 -0.79 2.44
C PHE A 11 16.26 -0.28 3.87
N LEU A 12 16.54 1.02 4.03
CA LEU A 12 16.78 1.63 5.34
C LEU A 12 15.54 1.58 6.25
N ILE A 13 14.36 1.93 5.73
CA ILE A 13 13.09 1.89 6.47
C ILE A 13 12.79 0.47 6.95
N ASN A 14 12.92 -0.52 6.05
CA ASN A 14 12.71 -1.92 6.39
C ASN A 14 13.72 -2.41 7.43
N HIS A 15 14.99 -2.04 7.29
CA HIS A 15 16.03 -2.44 8.23
C HIS A 15 15.83 -1.84 9.63
N ILE A 16 15.42 -0.57 9.72
CA ILE A 16 15.08 0.07 10.99
C ILE A 16 13.89 -0.66 11.63
N ASN A 17 12.87 -1.00 10.85
CA ASN A 17 11.72 -1.74 11.34
C ASN A 17 12.10 -3.13 11.89
N GLU A 18 12.98 -3.86 11.21
CA GLU A 18 13.52 -5.15 11.68
C GLU A 18 14.26 -5.02 13.02
N ILE A 19 15.10 -4.00 13.18
CA ILE A 19 15.85 -3.75 14.43
C ILE A 19 14.88 -3.52 15.59
N ILE A 20 13.85 -2.69 15.38
CA ILE A 20 12.84 -2.38 16.42
C ILE A 20 12.09 -3.66 16.85
N LEU A 21 11.68 -4.48 15.88
CA LEU A 21 10.99 -5.74 16.17
C LEU A 21 11.90 -6.74 16.90
N ALA A 22 13.18 -6.77 16.58
CA ALA A 22 14.17 -7.61 17.25
C ALA A 22 14.39 -7.18 18.72
N GLU A 23 14.53 -5.87 18.99
CA GLU A 23 14.66 -5.35 20.36
C GLU A 23 13.42 -5.64 21.21
N ARG A 24 12.23 -5.46 20.62
CA ARG A 24 10.96 -5.76 21.28
C ARG A 24 10.84 -7.24 21.65
N SER A 25 11.34 -8.13 20.79
CA SER A 25 11.36 -9.57 21.03
C SER A 25 12.31 -9.96 22.17
N GLN A 26 13.40 -9.23 22.37
CA GLN A 26 14.34 -9.44 23.48
C GLN A 26 13.84 -8.86 24.81
N SER A 27 13.02 -7.81 24.77
CA SER A 27 12.45 -7.16 25.97
C SER A 27 11.30 -7.93 26.64
N LYS A 28 10.72 -8.95 25.98
CA LYS A 28 9.74 -9.84 26.61
C LYS A 28 10.46 -10.75 27.61
N PRO A 29 10.24 -10.61 28.93
CA PRO A 29 10.93 -11.44 29.90
C PRO A 29 10.55 -12.91 29.70
N ALA A 30 11.56 -13.79 29.76
CA ALA A 30 11.42 -15.24 29.71
C ALA A 30 10.78 -15.84 30.99
N GLY A 31 9.69 -15.26 31.47
CA GLY A 31 9.06 -15.60 32.74
C GLY A 31 7.53 -15.59 32.66
N GLY A 32 6.95 -16.65 32.09
CA GLY A 32 5.49 -16.86 32.11
C GLY A 32 5.01 -17.91 31.12
N LYS A 33 5.24 -19.20 31.42
CA LYS A 33 4.54 -20.29 30.73
C LYS A 33 3.07 -20.29 31.15
N CYS A 34 2.15 -20.22 30.20
CA CYS A 34 0.95 -21.06 29.98
C CYS A 34 -0.23 -20.24 29.42
N GLY A 35 -0.72 -20.65 28.24
CA GLY A 35 -1.86 -20.02 27.58
C GLY A 35 -1.72 -20.10 26.07
N ALA A 36 -2.20 -21.21 25.49
CA ALA A 36 -2.46 -21.29 24.06
C ALA A 36 -3.48 -20.21 23.67
N GLY A 37 -3.17 -19.44 22.62
CA GLY A 37 -4.14 -18.54 21.97
C GLY A 37 -3.76 -17.06 22.03
N ASP A 38 -2.72 -16.67 21.30
CA ASP A 38 -2.73 -15.37 20.63
C ASP A 38 -1.85 -15.44 19.37
N ALA A 39 -2.24 -16.32 18.45
CA ALA A 39 -1.65 -16.44 17.11
C ALA A 39 -2.51 -15.67 16.09
N GLY A 40 -3.01 -14.49 16.48
CA GLY A 40 -3.98 -13.75 15.68
C GLY A 40 -4.00 -12.24 15.90
N SER A 41 -3.23 -11.70 16.85
CA SER A 41 -3.06 -10.25 16.95
C SER A 41 -2.04 -9.78 15.90
N PRO A 42 -2.40 -8.83 15.01
CA PRO A 42 -1.43 -8.25 14.10
C PRO A 42 -0.28 -7.64 14.93
N PRO A 43 0.97 -7.78 14.48
CA PRO A 43 2.10 -7.16 15.16
C PRO A 43 1.79 -5.67 15.34
N GLU A 44 1.90 -5.19 16.58
CA GLU A 44 1.66 -3.78 16.88
C GLU A 44 2.54 -2.90 15.99
N PRO A 45 1.97 -1.81 15.42
CA PRO A 45 2.71 -0.94 14.52
C PRO A 45 3.92 -0.35 15.24
N THR A 46 5.07 -0.36 14.57
CA THR A 46 6.25 0.35 15.04
C THR A 46 6.11 1.83 14.71
N TRP A 47 6.90 2.70 15.37
CA TRP A 47 6.91 4.13 15.04
C TRP A 47 7.24 4.39 13.55
N VAL A 48 7.92 3.46 12.88
CA VAL A 48 8.19 3.54 11.44
C VAL A 48 6.88 3.55 10.65
N HIS A 49 5.95 2.66 11.00
CA HIS A 49 4.62 2.64 10.41
C HIS A 49 3.84 3.89 10.80
N GLU A 50 3.94 4.38 12.04
CA GLU A 50 3.25 5.60 12.46
C GLU A 50 3.70 6.88 11.71
N ILE A 51 4.98 6.96 11.33
CA ILE A 51 5.54 8.15 10.67
C ILE A 51 5.44 8.07 9.14
N PHE A 52 5.71 6.90 8.57
CA PHE A 52 5.89 6.75 7.13
C PHE A 52 4.74 6.02 6.43
N GLN A 53 3.94 5.22 7.14
CA GLN A 53 2.85 4.48 6.50
C GLN A 53 1.65 5.40 6.24
N GLY A 54 1.24 5.46 4.98
CA GLY A 54 -0.08 5.92 4.57
C GLY A 54 -0.93 4.78 4.04
N ILE A 55 -2.22 5.05 3.84
CA ILE A 55 -3.15 4.12 3.19
C ILE A 55 -3.59 4.77 1.88
N LEU A 56 -3.41 4.05 0.77
CA LEU A 56 -3.91 4.40 -0.54
C LEU A 56 -5.17 3.58 -0.82
N THR A 57 -6.31 4.24 -0.97
CA THR A 57 -7.58 3.58 -1.26
C THR A 57 -7.85 3.63 -2.75
N SER A 58 -7.74 2.48 -3.42
CA SER A 58 -8.10 2.34 -4.83
C SER A 58 -9.53 1.83 -4.95
N GLU A 59 -10.38 2.58 -5.65
CA GLU A 59 -11.74 2.18 -5.96
C GLU A 59 -11.85 1.79 -7.43
N THR A 60 -12.44 0.63 -7.69
CA THR A 60 -12.69 0.11 -9.04
C THR A 60 -14.19 0.01 -9.27
N ARG A 61 -14.70 0.77 -10.24
CA ARG A 61 -16.10 0.74 -10.67
C ARG A 61 -16.23 -0.08 -11.95
N CYS A 62 -17.02 -1.15 -11.91
CA CYS A 62 -17.43 -1.89 -13.10
C CYS A 62 -18.36 -1.03 -13.96
N LEU A 63 -18.07 -0.88 -15.26
CA LEU A 63 -18.89 -0.08 -16.18
C LEU A 63 -20.15 -0.82 -16.68
N ASN A 64 -20.24 -2.14 -16.46
CA ASN A 64 -21.42 -2.92 -16.86
C ASN A 64 -22.50 -2.99 -15.78
N CYS A 65 -22.12 -3.15 -14.51
CA CYS A 65 -23.07 -3.29 -13.39
C CYS A 65 -22.96 -2.19 -12.34
N GLU A 66 -22.09 -1.20 -12.54
CA GLU A 66 -21.86 -0.05 -11.67
C GLU A 66 -21.40 -0.40 -10.23
N THR A 67 -21.11 -1.68 -9.96
CA THR A 67 -20.57 -2.12 -8.67
C THR A 67 -19.19 -1.54 -8.46
N VAL A 68 -18.99 -0.92 -7.30
CA VAL A 68 -17.72 -0.36 -6.85
C VAL A 68 -17.08 -1.32 -5.84
N SER A 69 -15.82 -1.68 -6.07
CA SER A 69 -14.98 -2.40 -5.12
C SER A 69 -13.86 -1.49 -4.67
N SER A 70 -13.62 -1.40 -3.36
CA SER A 70 -12.50 -0.64 -2.80
C SER A 70 -11.41 -1.59 -2.31
N LYS A 71 -10.15 -1.19 -2.48
CA LYS A 71 -8.96 -1.90 -2.05
C LYS A 71 -7.99 -0.90 -1.41
N ASP A 72 -7.74 -1.10 -0.13
CA ASP A 72 -6.75 -0.34 0.63
C ASP A 72 -5.37 -1.00 0.49
N GLU A 73 -4.36 -0.18 0.21
CA GLU A 73 -2.96 -0.59 0.13
C GLU A 73 -2.09 0.32 1.01
N ASP A 74 -1.26 -0.29 1.86
CA ASP A 74 -0.29 0.43 2.68
C ASP A 74 0.89 0.90 1.81
N PHE A 75 1.31 2.16 1.97
CA PHE A 75 2.46 2.72 1.26
C PHE A 75 3.39 3.46 2.23
N PHE A 76 4.69 3.48 1.92
CA PHE A 76 5.71 4.25 2.64
C PHE A 76 6.25 5.44 1.84
N ASP A 77 6.05 5.41 0.53
CA ASP A 77 6.39 6.49 -0.40
C ASP A 77 5.36 6.56 -1.53
N LEU A 78 5.25 7.73 -2.15
CA LEU A 78 4.42 7.96 -3.33
C LEU A 78 5.32 8.26 -4.52
N GLN A 79 5.31 7.35 -5.51
CA GLN A 79 5.98 7.56 -6.78
C GLN A 79 5.07 8.39 -7.68
N VAL A 80 5.49 9.62 -7.95
CA VAL A 80 4.70 10.58 -8.74
C VAL A 80 5.46 10.93 -10.00
N ASP A 81 4.82 10.71 -11.15
CA ASP A 81 5.36 11.13 -12.44
C ASP A 81 5.45 12.66 -12.52
N VAL A 82 6.59 13.18 -12.96
CA VAL A 82 6.83 14.62 -13.04
C VAL A 82 6.81 15.09 -14.48
N ASP A 83 5.79 15.87 -14.82
CA ASP A 83 5.67 16.53 -16.11
C ASP A 83 6.47 17.84 -16.15
N GLN A 84 7.12 18.10 -17.28
CA GLN A 84 7.87 19.33 -17.49
C GLN A 84 6.95 20.56 -17.37
N ASN A 85 7.46 21.62 -16.75
CA ASN A 85 6.77 22.90 -16.60
C ASN A 85 5.45 22.83 -15.80
N THR A 86 5.26 21.80 -14.98
CA THR A 86 4.09 21.67 -14.11
C THR A 86 4.47 21.78 -12.62
N SER A 87 3.49 22.10 -11.78
CA SER A 87 3.67 22.11 -10.33
C SER A 87 3.48 20.71 -9.75
N ILE A 88 4.11 20.42 -8.60
CA ILE A 88 3.87 19.16 -7.87
C ILE A 88 2.39 18.88 -7.58
N THR A 89 1.59 19.92 -7.32
CA THR A 89 0.14 19.79 -7.12
C THR A 89 -0.57 19.29 -8.37
N HIS A 90 -0.08 19.62 -9.56
CA HIS A 90 -0.62 19.11 -10.81
C HIS A 90 -0.26 17.64 -10.98
N CYS A 91 1.01 17.27 -10.78
CA CYS A 91 1.46 15.88 -10.84
C CYS A 91 0.71 14.98 -9.86
N LEU A 92 0.45 15.45 -8.63
CA LEU A 92 -0.35 14.71 -7.64
C LEU A 92 -1.81 14.55 -8.05
N ARG A 93 -2.40 15.52 -8.76
CA ARG A 93 -3.73 15.35 -9.35
C ARG A 93 -3.72 14.31 -10.45
N CYS A 94 -2.67 14.32 -11.28
CA CYS A 94 -2.48 13.33 -12.32
C CYS A 94 -2.28 11.92 -11.76
N PHE A 95 -1.55 11.80 -10.64
CA PHE A 95 -1.43 10.55 -9.90
C PHE A 95 -2.79 10.01 -9.47
N SER A 96 -3.69 10.87 -8.98
CA SER A 96 -5.07 10.50 -8.60
C SER A 96 -6.07 10.45 -9.78
N ASN A 97 -5.62 10.54 -11.03
CA ASN A 97 -6.55 10.54 -12.16
C ASN A 97 -7.21 9.16 -12.32
N THR A 98 -8.45 9.18 -12.81
CA THR A 98 -9.17 7.95 -13.13
C THR A 98 -8.53 7.23 -14.32
N GLU A 99 -8.11 5.99 -14.10
CA GLU A 99 -7.65 5.09 -15.16
C GLU A 99 -8.83 4.24 -15.67
N THR A 100 -8.95 4.08 -16.99
CA THR A 100 -9.97 3.20 -17.57
C THR A 100 -9.34 1.89 -18.02
N LEU A 101 -9.77 0.81 -17.38
CA LEU A 101 -9.39 -0.57 -17.68
C LEU A 101 -10.23 -1.09 -18.85
N CYS A 102 -9.65 -1.13 -20.05
CA CYS A 102 -10.31 -1.61 -21.27
C CYS A 102 -9.48 -2.67 -22.01
N SER A 103 -10.10 -3.26 -23.05
CA SER A 103 -9.47 -4.23 -23.96
C SER A 103 -8.82 -5.43 -23.24
N ASP A 104 -7.48 -5.49 -23.22
CA ASP A 104 -6.73 -6.60 -22.63
C ASP A 104 -6.57 -6.48 -21.11
N ASN A 105 -6.82 -5.28 -20.54
CA ASN A 105 -6.71 -4.98 -19.11
C ASN A 105 -8.05 -5.02 -18.37
N LYS A 106 -9.03 -5.80 -18.85
CA LYS A 106 -10.37 -5.85 -18.25
C LYS A 106 -10.33 -6.36 -16.81
N PHE A 107 -11.15 -5.74 -15.96
CA PHE A 107 -11.34 -6.12 -14.57
C PHE A 107 -12.28 -7.31 -14.45
N LYS A 108 -11.92 -8.32 -13.64
CA LYS A 108 -12.82 -9.43 -13.34
C LYS A 108 -13.81 -9.01 -12.26
N CYS A 109 -15.03 -8.69 -12.69
CA CYS A 109 -16.09 -8.28 -11.76
C CYS A 109 -16.76 -9.50 -11.12
N ASP A 110 -16.78 -9.55 -9.78
CA ASP A 110 -17.41 -10.64 -9.03
C ASP A 110 -18.94 -10.68 -9.26
N HIS A 111 -19.58 -9.52 -9.32
CA HIS A 111 -21.03 -9.42 -9.56
C HIS A 111 -21.42 -9.87 -10.97
N CYS A 112 -20.61 -9.55 -11.99
CA CYS A 112 -20.85 -10.00 -13.37
C CYS A 112 -20.27 -11.39 -13.67
N SER A 113 -19.45 -11.93 -12.76
CA SER A 113 -18.71 -13.19 -12.94
C SER A 113 -17.95 -13.28 -14.27
N SER A 114 -17.50 -12.13 -14.81
CA SER A 114 -16.89 -11.99 -16.14
C SER A 114 -15.96 -10.77 -16.20
N TYR A 115 -15.11 -10.73 -17.23
CA TYR A 115 -14.20 -9.60 -17.49
C TYR A 115 -14.98 -8.43 -18.09
N GLN A 116 -14.97 -7.31 -17.38
CA GLN A 116 -15.69 -6.10 -17.74
C GLN A 116 -14.74 -4.91 -17.82
N GLU A 117 -15.15 -3.90 -18.58
CA GLU A 117 -14.49 -2.61 -18.53
C GLU A 117 -14.77 -1.95 -17.17
N ALA A 118 -13.77 -1.28 -16.62
CA ALA A 118 -13.86 -0.66 -15.31
C ALA A 118 -13.11 0.67 -15.27
N GLN A 119 -13.45 1.50 -14.30
CA GLN A 119 -12.71 2.72 -13.98
C GLN A 119 -12.09 2.57 -12.60
N VAL A 120 -10.78 2.78 -12.51
CA VAL A 120 -10.02 2.78 -11.27
C VAL A 120 -9.73 4.22 -10.88
N PHE A 121 -9.95 4.57 -9.63
CA PHE A 121 -9.67 5.88 -9.07
C PHE A 121 -8.99 5.73 -7.69
N LEU A 122 -8.11 6.67 -7.38
CA LEU A 122 -7.38 6.77 -6.10
C LEU A 122 -7.97 7.88 -5.23
#